data_AF-A0A8T7H9M6-F1
#
_entry.id   AF-A0A8T7H9M6-F1
#
_cell.length_a   1.000
_cell.length_b   1.000
_cell.length_c   1.000
_cell.angle_alpha   90.00
_cell.angle_beta   90.00
_cell.angle_gamma   90.00
#
_symmetry.space_group_name_H-M   'P 1'
#
loop_
_entity.id
_entity.type
_entity.pdbx_description
1 polymer ?
#
loop_
_entity_poly.entity_id
_entity_poly.type
_entity_poly.pdbx_seq_one_letter_code
_entity_poly.pdbx_strand_id
1 'polypeptide(L)'
;MDEKAVSEVIGVVLLISVTVIGVALVAVTYFSQPAPSEIPHVSVMAGATDTTFILSHEGGDALVKGNYRIYVDAGNGLEDETNNFSFEGGGDVWSLGKTLAYNYSGKTRPERVVISVIDSGGGEMMIAELGYGTGGDPGTGGDPGTGGDPGTGSSPYIDYVIDENVFVHGNTLMFSGNNVFGQGATIIITGGLVASDLNGGASINVSNIYINGDVTLNGGSASLGSPVVPGGIYINGSLTLGSGQRHIYGDVYVAGDFSLKDARIHRNVYVDGDLTLGNTPWIADEAYIYYTGTIKSPLDSGSDYDSGIIAKCIKLETVPRARMPDQDIPSPKAAEWYASKGYAPSGTLMNNVKIFAPSYISTSGSSASNVIIIAYDGDISIAGGWNTVTGVFFAPKGRVTFDGNRIEGTVIARDGFFATHGGSTVIFKNIKEYITDPDDYPF
;
A
#
# COMPACT_ATOMS: atom_id res chain seq x y z
N MET A 1 17.84 76.64 22.81
CA MET A 1 17.89 75.20 23.13
C MET A 1 16.77 74.54 22.33
N ASP A 2 17.13 73.54 21.54
CA ASP A 2 16.39 73.04 20.37
C ASP A 2 15.06 72.34 20.69
N GLU A 3 13.93 73.03 20.55
CA GLU A 3 12.60 72.39 20.53
C GLU A 3 12.37 71.52 19.27
N LYS A 4 13.16 71.74 18.21
CA LYS A 4 13.06 70.94 16.97
C LYS A 4 13.58 69.50 17.12
N ALA A 5 14.52 69.25 18.03
CA ALA A 5 15.05 67.91 18.27
C ALA A 5 14.07 67.01 19.06
N VAL A 6 13.16 67.62 19.85
CA VAL A 6 12.23 66.88 20.70
C VAL A 6 11.10 66.24 19.87
N SER A 7 10.60 66.93 18.84
CA SER A 7 9.52 66.41 17.98
C SER A 7 9.96 65.23 17.11
N GLU A 8 11.21 65.21 16.66
CA GLU A 8 11.76 64.11 15.87
C GLU A 8 11.90 62.84 16.73
N VAL A 9 12.44 62.97 17.94
CA VAL A 9 12.60 61.86 18.88
C VAL A 9 11.22 61.31 19.31
N ILE A 10 10.24 62.18 19.59
CA ILE A 10 8.88 61.73 19.95
C ILE A 10 8.21 60.99 18.77
N GLY A 11 8.40 61.47 17.54
CA GLY A 11 7.88 60.81 16.34
C GLY A 11 8.46 59.41 16.14
N VAL A 12 9.77 59.24 16.35
CA VAL A 12 10.45 57.94 16.27
C VAL A 12 9.96 56.99 17.37
N VAL A 13 9.83 57.47 18.61
CA VAL A 13 9.34 56.66 19.73
C VAL A 13 7.90 56.19 19.48
N LEU A 14 7.03 57.05 18.94
CA LEU A 14 5.67 56.68 18.56
C LEU A 14 5.65 55.63 17.44
N LEU A 15 6.46 55.81 16.39
CA LEU A 15 6.52 54.87 15.27
C LEU A 15 7.03 53.49 15.70
N ILE A 16 8.07 53.44 16.53
CA ILE A 16 8.59 52.17 17.09
C ILE A 16 7.52 51.49 17.95
N SER A 17 6.82 52.25 18.80
CA SER A 17 5.77 51.70 19.66
C SER A 17 4.64 51.06 18.84
N VAL A 18 4.15 51.75 17.80
CA VAL A 18 3.11 51.22 16.91
C VAL A 18 3.59 49.98 16.14
N THR A 19 4.84 50.01 15.67
CA THR A 19 5.44 48.87 14.94
C THR A 19 5.57 47.65 15.84
N VAL A 20 6.04 47.83 17.08
CA VAL A 20 6.17 46.74 18.06
C VAL A 20 4.81 46.15 18.41
N ILE A 21 3.77 46.99 18.58
CA ILE A 21 2.41 46.51 18.82
C ILE A 21 1.88 45.73 17.60
N GLY A 22 2.11 46.23 16.39
CA GLY A 22 1.70 45.54 15.15
C GLY A 22 2.35 44.17 15.00
N VAL A 23 3.67 44.09 15.22
CA VAL A 23 4.41 42.82 15.17
C VAL A 23 3.96 41.87 16.28
N ALA A 24 3.72 42.39 17.50
CA ALA A 24 3.22 41.59 18.62
C ALA A 24 1.83 41.00 18.33
N LEU A 25 0.93 41.75 17.71
CA LEU A 25 -0.40 41.25 17.32
C LEU A 25 -0.28 40.13 16.28
N VAL A 26 0.55 40.31 15.25
CA VAL A 26 0.77 39.27 14.23
C VAL A 26 1.40 38.03 14.85
N ALA A 27 2.40 38.20 15.72
CA ALA A 27 3.03 37.10 16.43
C ALA A 27 2.01 36.33 17.30
N VAL A 28 1.17 37.01 18.07
CA VAL A 28 0.12 36.37 18.87
C VAL A 28 -0.84 35.60 17.97
N THR A 29 -1.26 36.15 16.82
CA THR A 29 -2.15 35.43 15.90
C THR A 29 -1.52 34.18 15.29
N TYR A 30 -0.21 34.21 15.04
CA TYR A 30 0.52 33.08 14.46
C TYR A 30 0.83 32.00 15.51
N PHE A 31 1.24 32.41 16.72
CA PHE A 31 1.59 31.49 17.82
C PHE A 31 0.40 31.02 18.66
N SER A 32 -0.77 31.65 18.54
CA SER A 32 -2.01 31.17 19.18
C SER A 32 -2.78 30.18 18.31
N GLN A 33 -2.24 29.76 17.16
CA GLN A 33 -2.81 28.64 16.42
C GLN A 33 -2.69 27.38 17.28
N PRO A 34 -3.76 26.57 17.41
CA PRO A 34 -3.65 25.28 18.07
C PRO A 34 -2.57 24.45 17.36
N ALA A 35 -1.82 23.67 18.13
CA ALA A 35 -0.87 22.71 17.55
C ALA A 35 -1.61 21.81 16.53
N PRO A 36 -0.97 21.39 15.43
CA PRO A 36 -1.57 20.45 14.51
C PRO A 36 -2.09 19.24 15.30
N SER A 37 -3.37 18.88 15.10
CA SER A 37 -3.91 17.66 15.71
C SER A 37 -3.17 16.46 15.14
N GLU A 38 -2.60 15.62 16.00
CA GLU A 38 -2.13 14.31 15.56
C GLU A 38 -3.33 13.53 15.04
N ILE A 39 -3.21 13.00 13.83
CA ILE A 39 -4.22 12.13 13.23
C ILE A 39 -3.92 10.73 13.76
N PRO A 40 -4.80 10.12 14.56
CA PRO A 40 -4.58 8.78 15.07
C PRO A 40 -4.44 7.79 13.91
N HIS A 41 -3.42 6.96 13.98
CA HIS A 41 -3.16 5.90 13.02
C HIS A 41 -3.66 4.58 13.59
N VAL A 42 -4.77 4.07 13.06
CA VAL A 42 -5.36 2.80 13.49
C VAL A 42 -5.33 1.79 12.33
N SER A 43 -4.99 0.55 12.64
CA SER A 43 -5.19 -0.60 11.74
C SER A 43 -6.46 -1.33 12.17
N VAL A 44 -7.40 -1.46 11.24
CA VAL A 44 -8.70 -2.08 11.50
C VAL A 44 -8.93 -3.19 10.51
N MET A 45 -9.42 -4.33 10.99
CA MET A 45 -9.91 -5.42 10.15
C MET A 45 -11.43 -5.53 10.30
N ALA A 46 -12.12 -5.61 9.17
CA ALA A 46 -13.54 -5.94 9.14
C ALA A 46 -13.75 -7.44 8.94
N GLY A 47 -14.75 -8.00 9.62
CA GLY A 47 -15.26 -9.35 9.41
C GLY A 47 -16.78 -9.34 9.51
N ALA A 48 -17.44 -10.32 8.89
CA ALA A 48 -18.87 -10.48 8.97
C ALA A 48 -19.25 -11.95 9.16
N THR A 49 -20.24 -12.19 10.01
CA THR A 49 -21.02 -13.43 10.09
C THR A 49 -22.40 -13.17 9.50
N ASP A 50 -23.30 -14.16 9.41
CA ASP A 50 -24.65 -14.01 8.86
C ASP A 50 -25.50 -12.88 9.47
N THR A 51 -25.19 -12.44 10.70
CA THR A 51 -26.00 -11.44 11.42
C THR A 51 -25.20 -10.35 12.11
N THR A 52 -23.87 -10.48 12.19
CA THR A 52 -23.03 -9.55 12.94
C THR A 52 -21.81 -9.16 12.12
N PHE A 53 -21.59 -7.85 12.00
CA PHE A 53 -20.41 -7.24 11.42
C PHE A 53 -19.46 -6.85 12.56
N ILE A 54 -18.17 -7.15 12.40
CA ILE A 54 -17.16 -7.03 13.45
C ILE A 54 -16.02 -6.17 12.91
N LEU A 55 -15.65 -5.14 13.65
CA LEU A 55 -14.45 -4.34 13.44
C LEU A 55 -13.45 -4.67 14.54
N SER A 56 -12.29 -5.19 14.18
CA SER A 56 -11.24 -5.53 15.12
C SER A 56 -10.09 -4.53 15.02
N HIS A 57 -9.61 -4.05 16.16
CA HIS A 57 -8.45 -3.15 16.22
C HIS A 57 -7.16 -3.97 16.18
N GLU A 58 -6.45 -3.92 15.06
CA GLU A 58 -5.29 -4.77 14.76
C GLU A 58 -3.95 -4.07 15.03
N GLY A 59 -3.95 -2.77 15.33
CA GLY A 59 -2.71 -2.04 15.64
C GLY A 59 -2.90 -0.53 15.66
N GLY A 60 -1.89 0.20 16.14
CA GLY A 60 -1.89 1.65 16.16
C GLY A 60 -2.55 2.28 17.40
N ASP A 61 -3.05 3.50 17.23
CA ASP A 61 -3.57 4.36 18.29
C ASP A 61 -4.95 3.94 18.79
N ALA A 62 -5.14 3.96 20.11
CA ALA A 62 -6.44 3.67 20.71
C ALA A 62 -7.45 4.80 20.46
N LEU A 63 -8.68 4.43 20.10
CA LEU A 63 -9.78 5.35 19.82
C LEU A 63 -10.80 5.37 20.96
N VAL A 64 -11.00 6.53 21.56
CA VAL A 64 -12.00 6.73 22.63
C VAL A 64 -13.37 6.98 22.02
N LYS A 65 -14.40 6.32 22.56
CA LYS A 65 -15.80 6.49 22.14
C LYS A 65 -16.19 7.97 22.26
N GLY A 66 -16.76 8.50 21.18
CA GLY A 66 -17.09 9.92 21.04
C GLY A 66 -16.08 10.71 20.21
N ASN A 67 -14.85 10.22 20.05
CA ASN A 67 -13.82 10.85 19.21
C ASN A 67 -13.74 10.24 17.80
N TYR A 68 -14.57 9.24 17.50
CA TYR A 68 -14.66 8.62 16.19
C TYR A 68 -16.11 8.46 15.74
N ARG A 69 -16.31 8.38 14.43
CA ARG A 69 -17.57 7.95 13.81
C ARG A 69 -17.32 6.72 12.94
N ILE A 70 -18.35 5.90 12.85
CA ILE A 70 -18.39 4.72 11.99
C ILE A 70 -19.59 4.87 11.08
N TYR A 71 -19.31 5.04 9.79
CA TYR A 71 -20.31 5.08 8.75
C TYR A 71 -20.38 3.72 8.06
N VAL A 72 -21.59 3.24 7.84
CA VAL A 72 -21.82 1.96 7.18
C VAL A 72 -22.62 2.23 5.91
N ASP A 73 -22.17 1.65 4.80
CA ASP A 73 -22.90 1.60 3.55
C ASP A 73 -23.30 0.16 3.28
N ALA A 74 -24.60 -0.06 3.13
CA ALA A 74 -25.19 -1.37 2.83
C ALA A 74 -25.91 -1.37 1.47
N GLY A 75 -25.39 -0.58 0.52
CA GLY A 75 -25.89 -0.45 -0.85
C GLY A 75 -26.83 0.74 -1.08
N ASN A 76 -27.10 1.56 -0.06
CA ASN A 76 -27.96 2.74 -0.13
C ASN A 76 -27.25 4.06 0.22
N GLY A 77 -25.92 4.03 0.39
CA GLY A 77 -25.11 5.16 0.82
C GLY A 77 -24.64 5.04 2.27
N LEU A 78 -23.69 5.91 2.64
CA LEU A 78 -23.09 5.94 3.98
C LEU A 78 -24.06 6.54 5.01
N GLU A 79 -24.37 5.76 6.05
CA GLU A 79 -25.15 6.19 7.21
C GLU A 79 -24.28 6.13 8.48
N ASP A 80 -24.40 7.14 9.38
CA ASP A 80 -23.72 7.12 10.69
C ASP A 80 -24.36 6.06 11.58
N GLU A 81 -23.66 4.93 11.75
CA GLU A 81 -24.08 3.80 12.56
C GLU A 81 -23.24 3.66 13.83
N THR A 82 -22.46 4.69 14.21
CA THR A 82 -21.52 4.66 15.36
C THR A 82 -22.14 4.12 16.64
N ASN A 83 -23.39 4.50 16.93
CA ASN A 83 -24.07 4.09 18.16
C ASN A 83 -24.59 2.65 18.14
N ASN A 84 -24.66 2.02 16.96
CA ASN A 84 -25.07 0.64 16.81
C ASN A 84 -23.89 -0.35 16.90
N PHE A 85 -22.65 0.16 16.96
CA PHE A 85 -21.48 -0.62 17.32
C PHE A 85 -21.30 -0.71 18.84
N SER A 86 -21.02 -1.91 19.33
CA SER A 86 -20.82 -2.19 20.76
C SER A 86 -19.55 -2.99 21.00
N PHE A 87 -18.85 -2.70 22.11
CA PHE A 87 -17.65 -3.45 22.51
C PHE A 87 -18.00 -4.84 23.00
N GLU A 88 -17.29 -5.83 22.50
CA GLU A 88 -17.29 -7.16 23.08
C GLU A 88 -16.53 -7.12 24.42
N GLY A 89 -17.25 -7.18 25.56
CA GLY A 89 -16.68 -7.07 26.91
C GLY A 89 -16.84 -5.71 27.61
N GLY A 90 -17.42 -4.70 26.94
CA GLY A 90 -17.70 -3.37 27.50
C GLY A 90 -16.50 -2.41 27.60
N GLY A 91 -16.79 -1.13 27.86
CA GLY A 91 -15.81 -0.05 27.98
C GLY A 91 -16.03 1.10 26.97
N ASP A 92 -15.18 2.12 27.03
CA ASP A 92 -15.27 3.33 26.18
C ASP A 92 -14.03 3.54 25.29
N VAL A 93 -13.07 2.60 25.30
CA VAL A 93 -11.82 2.73 24.54
C VAL A 93 -11.64 1.51 23.64
N TRP A 94 -11.57 1.77 22.34
CA TRP A 94 -11.22 0.81 21.31
C TRP A 94 -9.71 0.79 21.14
N SER A 95 -9.08 -0.33 21.45
CA SER A 95 -7.63 -0.50 21.47
C SER A 95 -7.26 -1.87 20.94
N LEU A 96 -5.98 -2.10 20.64
CA LEU A 96 -5.46 -3.37 20.12
C LEU A 96 -6.11 -4.61 20.76
N GLY A 97 -6.61 -5.51 19.91
CA GLY A 97 -7.25 -6.77 20.29
C GLY A 97 -8.72 -6.65 20.71
N LYS A 98 -9.30 -5.43 20.76
CA LYS A 98 -10.73 -5.24 21.02
C LYS A 98 -11.54 -5.18 19.74
N THR A 99 -12.75 -5.70 19.81
CA THR A 99 -13.72 -5.75 18.73
C THR A 99 -14.91 -4.83 19.00
N LEU A 100 -15.42 -4.22 17.93
CA LEU A 100 -16.71 -3.55 17.87
C LEU A 100 -17.64 -4.40 17.02
N ALA A 101 -18.80 -4.76 17.55
CA ALA A 101 -19.81 -5.57 16.88
C ALA A 101 -21.05 -4.74 16.53
N TYR A 102 -21.52 -4.89 15.30
CA TYR A 102 -22.75 -4.32 14.75
C TYR A 102 -23.69 -5.44 14.33
N ASN A 103 -24.85 -5.54 14.99
CA ASN A 103 -25.87 -6.53 14.63
C ASN A 103 -26.74 -5.97 13.50
N TYR A 104 -26.74 -6.68 12.38
CA TYR A 104 -27.51 -6.35 11.19
C TYR A 104 -28.58 -7.39 10.87
N SER A 105 -28.99 -8.20 11.86
CA SER A 105 -30.05 -9.21 11.69
C SER A 105 -31.34 -8.58 11.14
N GLY A 106 -31.78 -9.04 9.96
CA GLY A 106 -32.94 -8.50 9.26
C GLY A 106 -32.68 -7.23 8.44
N LYS A 107 -31.42 -6.76 8.34
CA LYS A 107 -30.97 -5.69 7.45
C LYS A 107 -30.08 -6.25 6.34
N THR A 108 -29.81 -5.44 5.31
CA THR A 108 -28.78 -5.74 4.30
C THR A 108 -27.40 -5.76 4.95
N ARG A 109 -26.54 -6.68 4.51
CA ARG A 109 -25.17 -6.79 5.02
C ARG A 109 -24.37 -5.53 4.66
N PRO A 110 -23.55 -4.98 5.58
CA PRO A 110 -22.60 -3.91 5.27
C PRO A 110 -21.67 -4.29 4.11
N GLU A 111 -21.56 -3.40 3.11
CA GLU A 111 -20.68 -3.54 1.95
C GLU A 111 -19.42 -2.69 2.11
N ARG A 112 -19.56 -1.52 2.73
CA ARG A 112 -18.44 -0.63 3.04
C ARG A 112 -18.60 -0.04 4.44
N VAL A 113 -17.49 0.11 5.14
CA VAL A 113 -17.43 0.82 6.43
C VAL A 113 -16.33 1.87 6.37
N VAL A 114 -16.69 3.10 6.74
CA VAL A 114 -15.77 4.23 6.85
C VAL A 114 -15.64 4.61 8.31
N ILE A 115 -14.41 4.76 8.79
CA ILE A 115 -14.12 5.20 10.14
C ILE A 115 -13.45 6.56 10.05
N SER A 116 -13.98 7.51 10.80
CA SER A 116 -13.43 8.87 10.92
C SER A 116 -13.16 9.22 12.37
N VAL A 117 -12.36 10.26 12.59
CA VAL A 117 -12.11 10.87 13.89
C VAL A 117 -12.46 12.34 13.88
N ILE A 118 -12.91 12.81 15.04
CA ILE A 118 -13.25 14.21 15.28
C ILE A 118 -12.05 14.86 15.96
N ASP A 119 -11.46 15.85 15.30
CA ASP A 119 -10.36 16.62 15.87
C ASP A 119 -10.83 17.57 16.99
N SER A 120 -9.87 18.16 17.69
CA SER A 120 -10.15 19.12 18.77
C SER A 120 -10.84 20.42 18.33
N GLY A 121 -10.83 20.72 17.02
CA GLY A 121 -11.53 21.83 16.38
C GLY A 121 -12.93 21.47 15.84
N GLY A 122 -13.36 20.21 15.97
CA GLY A 122 -14.63 19.70 15.44
C GLY A 122 -14.60 19.30 13.96
N GLY A 123 -13.42 19.31 13.32
CA GLY A 123 -13.21 18.78 11.98
C GLY A 123 -13.23 17.25 11.99
N GLU A 124 -13.91 16.66 11.02
CA GLU A 124 -14.00 15.20 10.89
C GLU A 124 -13.08 14.71 9.76
N MET A 125 -12.22 13.75 10.08
CA MET A 125 -11.23 13.20 9.16
C MET A 125 -11.36 11.69 9.08
N MET A 126 -11.43 11.15 7.87
CA MET A 126 -11.45 9.72 7.62
C MET A 126 -10.07 9.10 7.89
N ILE A 127 -10.05 7.97 8.59
CA ILE A 127 -8.83 7.26 9.00
C ILE A 127 -8.80 5.79 8.56
N ALA A 128 -9.94 5.19 8.21
CA ALA A 128 -9.98 3.86 7.61
C ALA A 128 -11.20 3.70 6.70
N GLU A 129 -11.04 2.93 5.62
CA GLU A 129 -12.11 2.40 4.77
C GLU A 129 -11.99 0.88 4.73
N LEU A 130 -13.09 0.17 4.82
CA LEU A 130 -13.13 -1.29 4.81
C LEU A 130 -14.24 -1.72 3.87
N GLY A 131 -13.88 -2.38 2.77
CA GLY A 131 -14.83 -2.98 1.83
C GLY A 131 -15.03 -4.47 2.11
N TYR A 132 -16.27 -4.94 2.07
CA TYR A 132 -16.61 -6.36 2.06
C TYR A 132 -17.06 -6.74 0.65
N GLY A 133 -16.17 -7.36 -0.13
CA GLY A 133 -16.53 -7.93 -1.42
C GLY A 133 -17.60 -9.00 -1.26
N THR A 134 -18.59 -9.03 -2.15
CA THR A 134 -19.59 -10.11 -2.26
C THR A 134 -18.93 -11.42 -2.72
N GLY A 135 -18.12 -12.02 -1.86
CA GLY A 135 -17.65 -13.41 -1.96
C GLY A 135 -18.71 -14.33 -1.37
N GLY A 136 -19.15 -15.30 -2.17
CA GLY A 136 -20.22 -16.24 -1.82
C GLY A 136 -19.86 -17.15 -0.65
N ASP A 137 -20.91 -17.50 0.10
CA ASP A 137 -20.94 -18.61 1.04
C ASP A 137 -20.45 -19.92 0.37
N PRO A 138 -19.46 -20.63 0.93
CA PRO A 138 -19.00 -21.91 0.41
C PRO A 138 -20.00 -23.01 0.80
N GLY A 139 -21.09 -23.14 0.06
CA GLY A 139 -22.11 -24.13 0.40
C GLY A 139 -23.18 -24.34 -0.66
N THR A 140 -22.84 -24.98 -1.78
CA THR A 140 -23.57 -26.12 -2.41
C THR A 140 -23.17 -26.24 -3.88
N GLY A 141 -22.67 -27.42 -4.26
CA GLY A 141 -22.34 -27.74 -5.64
C GLY A 141 -23.58 -27.85 -6.53
N GLY A 142 -23.49 -27.26 -7.72
CA GLY A 142 -24.43 -27.41 -8.82
C GLY A 142 -23.76 -26.98 -10.14
N ASP A 143 -23.70 -27.93 -11.08
CA ASP A 143 -23.11 -27.90 -12.43
C ASP A 143 -23.72 -26.80 -13.37
N PRO A 144 -23.05 -26.41 -14.49
CA PRO A 144 -23.19 -25.12 -15.16
C PRO A 144 -24.22 -25.10 -16.29
N GLY A 145 -24.76 -23.92 -16.59
CA GLY A 145 -25.52 -23.71 -17.82
C GLY A 145 -26.12 -22.31 -18.00
N THR A 146 -25.62 -21.61 -19.02
CA THR A 146 -26.31 -20.65 -19.90
C THR A 146 -26.87 -19.34 -19.34
N GLY A 147 -26.20 -18.24 -19.72
CA GLY A 147 -26.83 -17.12 -20.42
C GLY A 147 -27.41 -15.99 -19.57
N GLY A 148 -26.67 -14.87 -19.49
CA GLY A 148 -27.20 -13.58 -19.11
C GLY A 148 -26.13 -12.50 -19.01
N ASP A 149 -26.08 -11.62 -20.01
CA ASP A 149 -25.54 -10.25 -19.95
C ASP A 149 -26.61 -9.38 -20.66
N PRO A 150 -26.89 -8.09 -20.29
CA PRO A 150 -25.97 -7.17 -19.64
C PRO A 150 -26.49 -6.27 -18.50
N GLY A 151 -25.56 -5.97 -17.59
CA GLY A 151 -25.62 -4.85 -16.64
C GLY A 151 -24.20 -4.39 -16.29
N THR A 152 -23.77 -3.30 -16.91
CA THR A 152 -22.65 -2.39 -16.56
C THR A 152 -22.34 -2.33 -15.06
N GLY A 153 -21.11 -2.38 -14.54
CA GLY A 153 -19.76 -2.36 -15.11
C GLY A 153 -18.79 -2.85 -14.01
N SER A 154 -17.50 -2.96 -14.37
CA SER A 154 -16.37 -3.53 -13.61
C SER A 154 -16.46 -5.03 -13.22
N SER A 155 -15.40 -5.79 -13.55
CA SER A 155 -15.15 -7.10 -12.93
C SER A 155 -14.67 -6.90 -11.49
N PRO A 156 -14.89 -7.84 -10.55
CA PRO A 156 -14.36 -7.71 -9.19
C PRO A 156 -12.84 -7.43 -9.15
N TYR A 157 -12.13 -7.90 -10.18
CA TYR A 157 -10.70 -7.68 -10.31
C TYR A 157 -10.34 -6.23 -10.69
N ILE A 158 -11.08 -5.57 -11.60
CA ILE A 158 -10.74 -4.20 -11.98
C ILE A 158 -11.02 -3.23 -10.82
N ASP A 159 -12.08 -3.48 -10.05
CA ASP A 159 -12.36 -2.73 -8.82
C ASP A 159 -11.23 -2.93 -7.82
N TYR A 160 -10.77 -4.17 -7.62
CA TYR A 160 -9.59 -4.46 -6.82
C TYR A 160 -8.33 -3.72 -7.29
N VAL A 161 -8.04 -3.72 -8.61
CA VAL A 161 -6.89 -2.99 -9.18
C VAL A 161 -6.99 -1.49 -8.90
N ILE A 162 -8.20 -0.95 -8.94
CA ILE A 162 -8.47 0.46 -8.78
C ILE A 162 -8.43 0.88 -7.32
N ASP A 163 -9.19 0.21 -6.46
CA ASP A 163 -9.42 0.62 -5.08
C ASP A 163 -8.18 0.33 -4.23
N GLU A 164 -7.53 -0.81 -4.48
CA GLU A 164 -6.28 -1.19 -3.79
C GLU A 164 -5.03 -0.66 -4.51
N ASN A 165 -5.20 0.10 -5.59
CA ASN A 165 -4.11 0.65 -6.40
C ASN A 165 -3.06 -0.42 -6.77
N VAL A 166 -3.47 -1.50 -7.43
CA VAL A 166 -2.59 -2.62 -7.79
C VAL A 166 -1.84 -2.30 -9.08
N PHE A 167 -0.51 -2.38 -9.03
CA PHE A 167 0.35 -2.04 -10.16
C PHE A 167 1.19 -3.16 -10.69
N VAL A 168 1.50 -4.13 -9.83
CA VAL A 168 2.18 -5.36 -10.22
C VAL A 168 1.39 -6.50 -9.63
N HIS A 169 0.94 -7.40 -10.49
CA HIS A 169 0.38 -8.69 -10.09
C HIS A 169 1.00 -9.76 -10.98
N GLY A 170 1.90 -10.57 -10.41
CA GLY A 170 2.61 -11.60 -11.15
C GLY A 170 3.55 -12.44 -10.29
N ASN A 171 4.13 -13.48 -10.89
CA ASN A 171 5.02 -14.42 -10.19
C ASN A 171 6.36 -13.81 -9.78
N THR A 172 6.89 -12.88 -10.56
CA THR A 172 8.25 -12.35 -10.37
C THR A 172 8.28 -10.83 -10.49
N LEU A 173 9.03 -10.18 -9.61
CA LEU A 173 9.46 -8.80 -9.80
C LEU A 173 10.98 -8.81 -9.98
N MET A 174 11.46 -8.50 -11.18
CA MET A 174 12.88 -8.26 -11.42
C MET A 174 13.09 -6.78 -11.73
N PHE A 175 13.93 -6.11 -10.95
CA PHE A 175 14.14 -4.68 -11.01
C PHE A 175 15.62 -4.33 -10.94
N SER A 176 16.23 -4.08 -12.11
CA SER A 176 17.60 -3.58 -12.25
C SER A 176 17.70 -2.06 -12.08
N GLY A 177 16.59 -1.37 -11.85
CA GLY A 177 16.52 0.08 -11.76
C GLY A 177 16.97 0.66 -10.42
N ASN A 178 16.76 1.97 -10.24
CA ASN A 178 17.08 2.68 -8.99
C ASN A 178 15.86 2.82 -8.08
N ASN A 179 14.72 3.24 -8.63
CA ASN A 179 13.57 3.64 -7.82
C ASN A 179 12.26 3.09 -8.38
N VAL A 180 11.42 2.56 -7.50
CA VAL A 180 9.99 2.38 -7.72
C VAL A 180 9.27 3.37 -6.82
N PHE A 181 8.33 4.15 -7.37
CA PHE A 181 7.50 5.09 -6.62
C PHE A 181 6.04 4.64 -6.65
N GLY A 182 5.51 4.22 -5.50
CA GLY A 182 4.16 3.72 -5.31
C GLY A 182 3.60 4.06 -3.94
N GLN A 183 3.45 5.34 -3.64
CA GLN A 183 2.80 5.77 -2.39
C GLN A 183 1.30 5.48 -2.48
N GLY A 184 0.75 4.78 -1.50
CA GLY A 184 -0.62 4.24 -1.51
C GLY A 184 -0.82 3.04 -2.46
N ALA A 185 0.25 2.55 -3.08
CA ALA A 185 0.20 1.53 -4.11
C ALA A 185 0.40 0.12 -3.56
N THR A 186 -0.04 -0.86 -4.34
CA THR A 186 0.07 -2.29 -4.04
C THR A 186 0.85 -3.04 -5.12
N ILE A 187 1.76 -3.91 -4.69
CA ILE A 187 2.37 -4.97 -5.52
C ILE A 187 2.09 -6.35 -4.94
N ILE A 188 1.86 -7.31 -5.83
CA ILE A 188 1.57 -8.71 -5.52
C ILE A 188 2.54 -9.57 -6.32
N ILE A 189 3.43 -10.24 -5.60
CA ILE A 189 4.40 -11.19 -6.11
C ILE A 189 3.93 -12.59 -5.69
N THR A 190 3.46 -13.40 -6.63
CA THR A 190 2.91 -14.72 -6.31
C THR A 190 3.99 -15.80 -6.12
N GLY A 191 5.26 -15.47 -6.36
CA GLY A 191 6.43 -16.27 -6.02
C GLY A 191 7.23 -15.70 -4.84
N GLY A 192 8.52 -16.07 -4.77
CA GLY A 192 9.47 -15.52 -3.80
C GLY A 192 10.24 -14.30 -4.34
N LEU A 193 11.07 -13.71 -3.48
CA LEU A 193 11.95 -12.58 -3.83
C LEU A 193 13.36 -12.82 -3.31
N VAL A 194 14.35 -12.77 -4.19
CA VAL A 194 15.77 -12.92 -3.82
C VAL A 194 16.59 -11.67 -4.16
N ALA A 195 17.75 -11.54 -3.51
CA ALA A 195 18.62 -10.37 -3.71
C ALA A 195 19.01 -10.12 -5.17
N SER A 196 19.13 -11.16 -6.02
CA SER A 196 19.47 -11.02 -7.44
C SER A 196 18.33 -10.50 -8.30
N ASP A 197 17.10 -10.52 -7.80
CA ASP A 197 15.95 -9.97 -8.50
C ASP A 197 15.96 -8.44 -8.44
N LEU A 198 16.70 -7.86 -7.49
CA LEU A 198 16.78 -6.43 -7.25
C LEU A 198 18.19 -5.92 -7.54
N ASN A 199 18.28 -4.73 -8.12
CA ASN A 199 19.51 -3.96 -8.07
C ASN A 199 19.88 -3.72 -6.59
N GLY A 200 21.13 -3.98 -6.23
CA GLY A 200 21.60 -3.93 -4.84
C GLY A 200 21.41 -2.56 -4.16
N GLY A 201 21.20 -1.47 -4.90
CA GLY A 201 20.89 -0.14 -4.33
C GLY A 201 19.44 0.31 -4.49
N ALA A 202 18.54 -0.55 -4.98
CA ALA A 202 17.19 -0.15 -5.35
C ALA A 202 16.35 0.30 -4.14
N SER A 203 15.46 1.26 -4.38
CA SER A 203 14.41 1.66 -3.44
C SER A 203 13.05 1.27 -4.00
N ILE A 204 12.43 0.23 -3.43
CA ILE A 204 11.07 -0.21 -3.77
C ILE A 204 10.08 0.53 -2.87
N ASN A 205 9.84 1.81 -3.16
CA ASN A 205 9.03 2.70 -2.31
C ASN A 205 7.53 2.50 -2.58
N VAL A 206 7.02 1.34 -2.20
CA VAL A 206 5.63 0.90 -2.39
C VAL A 206 4.98 0.73 -1.03
N SER A 207 3.74 1.19 -0.85
CA SER A 207 3.06 1.12 0.45
C SER A 207 2.72 -0.31 0.85
N ASN A 208 2.08 -1.08 -0.03
CA ASN A 208 1.64 -2.44 0.25
C ASN A 208 2.37 -3.43 -0.64
N ILE A 209 2.99 -4.44 -0.03
CA ILE A 209 3.81 -5.44 -0.72
C ILE A 209 3.36 -6.82 -0.25
N TYR A 210 2.87 -7.64 -1.18
CA TYR A 210 2.48 -9.02 -0.92
C TYR A 210 3.43 -9.97 -1.65
N ILE A 211 3.99 -10.94 -0.94
CA ILE A 211 4.93 -11.94 -1.47
C ILE A 211 4.46 -13.33 -1.02
N ASN A 212 3.97 -14.13 -1.97
CA ASN A 212 3.46 -15.47 -1.72
C ASN A 212 4.57 -16.54 -1.76
N GLY A 213 5.67 -16.27 -1.06
CA GLY A 213 6.83 -17.14 -1.02
C GLY A 213 7.90 -16.59 -0.07
N ASP A 214 9.07 -17.23 -0.09
CA ASP A 214 10.20 -16.79 0.73
C ASP A 214 10.83 -15.50 0.21
N VAL A 215 11.32 -14.68 1.15
CA VAL A 215 12.09 -13.48 0.85
C VAL A 215 13.51 -13.66 1.36
N THR A 216 14.49 -13.75 0.47
CA THR A 216 15.91 -13.91 0.84
C THR A 216 16.77 -12.78 0.28
N LEU A 217 16.94 -11.75 1.10
CA LEU A 217 17.74 -10.56 0.78
C LEU A 217 19.08 -10.60 1.50
N ASN A 218 19.97 -11.47 1.02
CA ASN A 218 21.34 -11.60 1.52
C ASN A 218 22.36 -11.01 0.52
N GLY A 219 22.53 -9.69 0.56
CA GLY A 219 23.45 -8.96 -0.33
C GLY A 219 22.80 -7.70 -0.92
N GLY A 220 23.61 -6.68 -1.19
CA GLY A 220 23.12 -5.34 -1.51
C GLY A 220 22.50 -4.64 -0.29
N SER A 221 21.75 -3.58 -0.52
CA SER A 221 21.00 -2.75 0.45
C SER A 221 19.64 -2.30 -0.13
N ALA A 222 19.09 -3.09 -1.07
CA ALA A 222 17.80 -2.80 -1.68
C ALA A 222 16.71 -2.74 -0.61
N SER A 223 16.00 -1.62 -0.56
CA SER A 223 15.01 -1.29 0.48
C SER A 223 13.59 -1.58 -0.01
N LEU A 224 12.73 -1.99 0.93
CA LEU A 224 11.32 -2.31 0.66
C LEU A 224 10.43 -1.39 1.48
N GLY A 225 9.28 -1.04 0.91
CA GLY A 225 8.29 -0.24 1.58
C GLY A 225 8.45 1.26 1.33
N SER A 226 7.36 2.00 1.42
CA SER A 226 7.35 3.45 1.25
C SER A 226 7.74 4.17 2.54
N PRO A 227 8.80 5.00 2.56
CA PRO A 227 9.13 5.83 3.72
C PRO A 227 8.17 7.01 3.93
N VAL A 228 7.38 7.37 2.91
CA VAL A 228 6.46 8.52 2.95
C VAL A 228 5.06 8.11 3.37
N VAL A 229 4.59 6.97 2.87
CA VAL A 229 3.28 6.40 3.19
C VAL A 229 3.47 4.92 3.49
N PRO A 230 4.00 4.55 4.67
CA PRO A 230 4.24 3.14 4.99
C PRO A 230 2.92 2.38 5.08
N GLY A 231 2.84 1.22 4.42
CA GLY A 231 1.71 0.29 4.51
C GLY A 231 2.18 -1.06 5.08
N GLY A 232 1.58 -2.14 4.60
CA GLY A 232 1.90 -3.51 5.04
C GLY A 232 2.83 -4.25 4.08
N ILE A 233 3.76 -5.04 4.63
CA ILE A 233 4.60 -5.98 3.88
C ILE A 233 4.26 -7.39 4.35
N TYR A 234 3.65 -8.19 3.49
CA TYR A 234 3.12 -9.51 3.81
C TYR A 234 3.94 -10.57 3.08
N ILE A 235 4.43 -11.56 3.83
CA ILE A 235 5.30 -12.61 3.33
C ILE A 235 4.70 -13.95 3.77
N ASN A 236 4.24 -14.76 2.80
CA ASN A 236 3.64 -16.07 3.05
C ASN A 236 4.68 -17.19 3.25
N GLY A 237 5.96 -16.84 3.30
CA GLY A 237 7.07 -17.74 3.61
C GLY A 237 7.96 -17.19 4.72
N SER A 238 9.22 -17.59 4.71
CA SER A 238 10.25 -17.09 5.61
C SER A 238 10.91 -15.81 5.08
N LEU A 239 11.31 -14.93 5.99
CA LEU A 239 12.01 -13.69 5.70
C LEU A 239 13.48 -13.79 6.15
N THR A 240 14.41 -13.55 5.23
CA THR A 240 15.83 -13.39 5.54
C THR A 240 16.32 -12.02 5.09
N LEU A 241 16.62 -11.18 6.07
CA LEU A 241 17.29 -9.90 5.91
C LEU A 241 18.73 -10.04 6.43
N GLY A 242 19.58 -10.58 5.56
CA GLY A 242 20.95 -10.94 5.90
C GLY A 242 21.88 -9.74 5.89
N SER A 243 22.80 -9.71 4.91
CA SER A 243 23.75 -8.62 4.79
C SER A 243 23.15 -7.34 4.18
N GLY A 244 23.68 -6.19 4.60
CA GLY A 244 23.38 -4.88 4.03
C GLY A 244 22.36 -4.04 4.81
N GLN A 245 22.61 -2.73 4.83
CA GLN A 245 21.90 -1.73 5.62
C GLN A 245 20.60 -1.26 4.94
N ARG A 246 19.87 -2.19 4.33
CA ARG A 246 18.58 -1.91 3.70
C ARG A 246 17.56 -1.43 4.72
N HIS A 247 16.64 -0.60 4.27
CA HIS A 247 15.53 -0.13 5.06
C HIS A 247 14.25 -0.88 4.72
N ILE A 248 13.47 -1.19 5.75
CA ILE A 248 12.16 -1.82 5.63
C ILE A 248 11.13 -0.87 6.24
N TYR A 249 10.29 -0.28 5.39
CA TYR A 249 9.29 0.72 5.77
C TYR A 249 7.88 0.12 5.70
N GLY A 250 7.25 -0.07 6.86
CA GLY A 250 5.92 -0.66 6.95
C GLY A 250 5.85 -1.77 7.98
N ASP A 251 4.63 -2.08 8.42
CA ASP A 251 4.42 -3.23 9.30
C ASP A 251 4.62 -4.52 8.50
N VAL A 252 5.42 -5.44 9.04
CA VAL A 252 5.84 -6.65 8.33
C VAL A 252 5.16 -7.86 8.95
N TYR A 253 4.56 -8.71 8.11
CA TYR A 253 3.88 -9.93 8.53
C TYR A 253 4.55 -11.13 7.84
N VAL A 254 5.08 -12.06 8.63
CA VAL A 254 5.86 -13.21 8.14
C VAL A 254 5.16 -14.49 8.61
N ALA A 255 4.74 -15.33 7.67
CA ALA A 255 4.07 -16.60 7.96
C ALA A 255 5.04 -17.71 8.40
N GLY A 256 6.34 -17.56 8.11
CA GLY A 256 7.40 -18.48 8.51
C GLY A 256 8.42 -17.84 9.47
N ASP A 257 9.67 -18.27 9.35
CA ASP A 257 10.76 -17.82 10.21
C ASP A 257 11.31 -16.46 9.76
N PHE A 258 11.85 -15.69 10.70
CA PHE A 258 12.53 -14.42 10.41
C PHE A 258 14.00 -14.46 10.84
N SER A 259 14.91 -14.28 9.89
CA SER A 259 16.33 -14.04 10.14
C SER A 259 16.69 -12.59 9.87
N LEU A 260 17.05 -11.85 10.92
CA LEU A 260 17.41 -10.42 10.87
C LEU A 260 18.86 -10.20 11.28
N LYS A 261 19.69 -9.63 10.40
CA LYS A 261 21.07 -9.28 10.71
C LYS A 261 21.37 -7.79 10.52
N ASP A 262 21.65 -7.31 9.31
CA ASP A 262 22.20 -5.94 9.13
C ASP A 262 21.12 -4.89 8.76
N ALA A 263 19.86 -5.31 8.58
CA ALA A 263 18.80 -4.44 8.08
C ALA A 263 18.25 -3.46 9.13
N ARG A 264 17.55 -2.43 8.63
CA ARG A 264 16.96 -1.34 9.40
C ARG A 264 15.44 -1.44 9.36
N ILE A 265 14.85 -1.76 10.50
CA ILE A 265 13.41 -1.97 10.68
C ILE A 265 12.79 -0.69 11.25
N HIS A 266 11.83 -0.11 10.52
CA HIS A 266 11.20 1.16 10.91
C HIS A 266 9.87 1.01 11.63
N ARG A 267 9.19 -0.13 11.49
CA ARG A 267 7.87 -0.42 12.06
C ARG A 267 7.80 -1.85 12.60
N ASN A 268 6.64 -2.26 13.08
CA ASN A 268 6.50 -3.54 13.76
C ASN A 268 6.66 -4.72 12.80
N VAL A 269 7.16 -5.83 13.33
CA VAL A 269 7.27 -7.11 12.61
C VAL A 269 6.53 -8.18 13.39
N TYR A 270 5.74 -8.98 12.70
CA TYR A 270 4.91 -10.06 13.24
C TYR A 270 5.35 -11.37 12.58
N VAL A 271 5.94 -12.27 13.35
CA VAL A 271 6.57 -13.51 12.87
C VAL A 271 5.82 -14.72 13.42
N ASP A 272 5.15 -15.48 12.57
CA ASP A 272 4.50 -16.75 12.94
C ASP A 272 5.51 -17.91 12.86
N GLY A 273 6.66 -17.76 13.52
CA GLY A 273 7.79 -18.67 13.43
C GLY A 273 8.94 -18.33 14.37
N ASP A 274 10.09 -18.95 14.13
CA ASP A 274 11.33 -18.69 14.86
C ASP A 274 11.96 -17.35 14.45
N LEU A 275 12.56 -16.66 15.42
CA LEU A 275 13.32 -15.42 15.21
C LEU A 275 14.82 -15.70 15.39
N THR A 276 15.60 -15.46 14.34
CA THR A 276 17.07 -15.51 14.41
C THR A 276 17.63 -14.12 14.25
N LEU A 277 18.34 -13.64 15.28
CA LEU A 277 19.07 -12.40 15.25
C LEU A 277 20.55 -12.65 14.89
N GLY A 278 21.06 -11.86 13.96
CA GLY A 278 22.48 -11.72 13.67
C GLY A 278 23.01 -10.38 14.19
N ASN A 279 24.25 -10.07 13.84
CA ASN A 279 24.94 -8.86 14.31
C ASN A 279 24.34 -7.56 13.74
N THR A 280 24.20 -6.56 14.60
CA THR A 280 23.98 -5.15 14.25
C THR A 280 22.69 -4.77 13.49
N PRO A 281 21.51 -5.36 13.75
CA PRO A 281 20.28 -4.80 13.20
C PRO A 281 19.97 -3.49 13.89
N TRP A 282 19.29 -2.60 13.18
CA TRP A 282 18.70 -1.41 13.77
C TRP A 282 17.19 -1.55 13.75
N ILE A 283 16.57 -1.35 14.90
CA ILE A 283 15.13 -1.34 15.08
C ILE A 283 14.79 0.04 15.63
N ALA A 284 13.89 0.76 14.95
CA ALA A 284 13.42 2.08 15.37
C ALA A 284 12.88 2.06 16.81
N ASP A 285 12.89 3.20 17.49
CA ASP A 285 12.54 3.30 18.92
C ASP A 285 11.13 2.79 19.24
N GLU A 286 10.18 3.01 18.33
CA GLU A 286 8.78 2.60 18.45
C GLU A 286 8.46 1.27 17.76
N ALA A 287 9.47 0.61 17.19
CA ALA A 287 9.30 -0.65 16.47
C ALA A 287 9.64 -1.86 17.35
N TYR A 288 8.82 -2.90 17.24
CA TYR A 288 8.97 -4.17 17.94
C TYR A 288 8.88 -5.35 16.97
N ILE A 289 9.52 -6.46 17.36
CA ILE A 289 9.40 -7.75 16.66
C ILE A 289 8.64 -8.71 17.55
N TYR A 290 7.42 -9.05 17.15
CA TYR A 290 6.58 -10.04 17.80
C TYR A 290 6.78 -11.39 17.13
N TYR A 291 7.00 -12.46 17.91
CA TYR A 291 7.22 -13.80 17.37
C TYR A 291 6.54 -14.89 18.19
N THR A 292 6.16 -16.01 17.55
CA THR A 292 5.50 -17.15 18.22
C THR A 292 6.46 -18.27 18.60
N GLY A 293 7.53 -18.46 17.81
CA GLY A 293 8.51 -19.54 17.97
C GLY A 293 9.57 -19.30 19.05
N THR A 294 10.79 -19.71 18.75
CA THR A 294 11.98 -19.51 19.58
C THR A 294 12.81 -18.33 19.08
N ILE A 295 13.59 -17.72 19.97
CA ILE A 295 14.57 -16.72 19.59
C ILE A 295 15.99 -17.30 19.71
N LYS A 296 16.83 -17.03 18.71
CA LYS A 296 18.28 -17.26 18.75
C LYS A 296 18.98 -15.93 18.55
N SER A 297 19.98 -15.63 19.37
CA SER A 297 20.73 -14.38 19.27
C SER A 297 22.23 -14.58 19.54
N PRO A 298 23.09 -13.62 19.15
CA PRO A 298 24.51 -13.72 19.47
C PRO A 298 24.80 -13.69 20.99
N LEU A 299 23.87 -13.24 21.85
CA LEU A 299 24.02 -13.38 23.31
C LEU A 299 24.16 -14.84 23.74
N ASP A 300 23.52 -15.77 23.03
CA ASP A 300 23.59 -17.21 23.35
C ASP A 300 25.02 -17.78 23.23
N SER A 301 25.90 -17.04 22.55
CA SER A 301 27.32 -17.35 22.40
C SER A 301 28.26 -16.49 23.24
N GLY A 302 27.72 -15.67 24.16
CA GLY A 302 28.50 -14.85 25.11
C GLY A 302 29.10 -13.57 24.52
N SER A 303 28.49 -13.00 23.48
CA SER A 303 28.93 -11.73 22.86
C SER A 303 28.37 -10.49 23.57
N ASP A 304 29.01 -9.33 23.41
CA ASP A 304 28.51 -8.00 23.86
C ASP A 304 27.38 -7.48 22.96
N TYR A 305 26.39 -8.33 22.66
CA TYR A 305 25.27 -7.97 21.81
C TYR A 305 24.39 -6.93 22.50
N ASP A 306 23.87 -5.97 21.74
CA ASP A 306 23.02 -4.90 22.26
C ASP A 306 21.72 -5.46 22.85
N SER A 307 21.60 -5.40 24.17
CA SER A 307 20.43 -5.87 24.90
C SER A 307 19.16 -5.07 24.57
N GLY A 308 19.29 -3.84 24.06
CA GLY A 308 18.19 -3.02 23.59
C GLY A 308 17.48 -3.61 22.36
N ILE A 309 18.19 -4.34 21.50
CA ILE A 309 17.61 -5.04 20.35
C ILE A 309 16.73 -6.19 20.84
N ILE A 310 17.22 -6.97 21.81
CA ILE A 310 16.49 -8.12 22.37
C ILE A 310 15.27 -7.66 23.17
N ALA A 311 15.37 -6.53 23.88
CA ALA A 311 14.24 -5.95 24.59
C ALA A 311 13.06 -5.55 23.67
N LYS A 312 13.33 -5.33 22.37
CA LYS A 312 12.30 -5.06 21.35
C LYS A 312 11.70 -6.33 20.73
N CYS A 313 12.22 -7.51 21.08
CA CYS A 313 11.73 -8.79 20.58
C CYS A 313 10.80 -9.44 21.63
N ILE A 314 9.50 -9.50 21.33
CA ILE A 314 8.46 -9.91 22.28
C ILE A 314 7.84 -11.23 21.82
N LYS A 315 7.91 -12.25 22.66
CA LYS A 315 7.24 -13.52 22.39
C LYS A 315 5.73 -13.40 22.67
N LEU A 316 4.90 -13.84 21.74
CA LEU A 316 3.45 -13.97 21.88
C LEU A 316 3.00 -15.40 21.60
N GLU A 317 1.78 -15.76 22.02
CA GLU A 317 1.17 -17.04 21.64
C GLU A 317 0.73 -17.04 20.17
N THR A 318 0.25 -15.90 19.68
CA THR A 318 -0.21 -15.69 18.31
C THR A 318 0.15 -14.29 17.84
N VAL A 319 0.33 -14.13 16.53
CA VAL A 319 0.49 -12.83 15.87
C VAL A 319 -0.52 -12.69 14.72
N PRO A 320 -0.82 -11.47 14.24
CA PRO A 320 -1.62 -11.28 13.04
C PRO A 320 -1.01 -12.04 11.85
N ARG A 321 -1.85 -12.74 11.09
CA ARG A 321 -1.40 -13.58 9.98
C ARG A 321 -1.07 -12.76 8.74
N ALA A 322 -0.02 -13.15 8.03
CA ALA A 322 0.23 -12.68 6.66
C ALA A 322 -0.87 -13.23 5.73
N ARG A 323 -1.79 -12.36 5.29
CA ARG A 323 -2.85 -12.73 4.34
C ARG A 323 -2.49 -12.24 2.95
N MET A 324 -2.48 -13.17 1.99
CA MET A 324 -2.34 -12.82 0.57
C MET A 324 -3.70 -12.44 -0.01
N PRO A 325 -3.76 -11.50 -0.97
CA PRO A 325 -4.98 -11.21 -1.70
C PRO A 325 -5.41 -12.43 -2.52
N ASP A 326 -6.69 -12.78 -2.44
CA ASP A 326 -7.29 -13.88 -3.18
C ASP A 326 -7.97 -13.33 -4.43
N GLN A 327 -7.16 -13.02 -5.45
CA GLN A 327 -7.62 -12.45 -6.72
C GLN A 327 -6.88 -13.11 -7.87
N ASP A 328 -7.61 -13.77 -8.77
CA ASP A 328 -7.04 -14.35 -9.97
C ASP A 328 -6.94 -13.30 -11.09
N ILE A 329 -5.84 -13.32 -11.83
CA ILE A 329 -5.69 -12.47 -13.02
C ILE A 329 -6.77 -12.86 -14.04
N PRO A 330 -7.62 -11.92 -14.49
CA PRO A 330 -8.74 -12.22 -15.36
C PRO A 330 -8.30 -12.66 -16.76
N SER A 331 -9.20 -13.34 -17.47
CA SER A 331 -9.02 -13.55 -18.90
C SER A 331 -9.32 -12.26 -19.68
N PRO A 332 -8.64 -12.02 -20.82
CA PRO A 332 -9.00 -10.93 -21.73
C PRO A 332 -10.45 -11.02 -22.19
N LYS A 333 -11.03 -9.87 -22.55
CA LYS A 333 -12.35 -9.82 -23.19
C LYS A 333 -12.32 -10.47 -24.58
N ALA A 334 -13.49 -10.63 -25.19
CA ALA A 334 -13.58 -11.12 -26.56
C ALA A 334 -12.84 -10.20 -27.55
N ALA A 335 -12.22 -10.77 -28.60
CA ALA A 335 -11.45 -10.01 -29.58
C ALA A 335 -12.29 -8.92 -30.29
N GLU A 336 -13.58 -9.19 -30.48
CA GLU A 336 -14.56 -8.27 -31.05
C GLU A 336 -14.77 -7.03 -30.19
N TRP A 337 -14.71 -7.18 -28.86
CA TRP A 337 -14.78 -6.04 -27.93
C TRP A 337 -13.58 -5.12 -28.15
N TYR A 338 -12.36 -5.67 -28.20
CA TYR A 338 -11.15 -4.88 -28.45
C TYR A 338 -11.18 -4.19 -29.82
N ALA A 339 -11.62 -4.89 -30.87
CA ALA A 339 -11.79 -4.31 -32.19
C ALA A 339 -12.80 -3.14 -32.17
N SER A 340 -13.92 -3.28 -31.46
CA SER A 340 -14.91 -2.21 -31.30
C SER A 340 -14.40 -1.00 -30.51
N LYS A 341 -13.44 -1.21 -29.61
CA LYS A 341 -12.79 -0.17 -28.79
C LYS A 341 -11.50 0.40 -29.43
N GLY A 342 -11.22 0.04 -30.69
CA GLY A 342 -10.13 0.62 -31.49
C GLY A 342 -8.74 0.01 -31.24
N TYR A 343 -8.66 -1.18 -30.64
CA TYR A 343 -7.38 -1.88 -30.48
C TYR A 343 -6.92 -2.48 -31.81
N ALA A 344 -5.65 -2.31 -32.13
CA ALA A 344 -5.02 -2.90 -33.30
C ALA A 344 -4.33 -4.24 -32.97
N PRO A 345 -4.26 -5.20 -33.93
CA PRO A 345 -3.60 -6.49 -33.73
C PRO A 345 -2.06 -6.39 -33.71
N SER A 346 -1.51 -5.25 -34.14
CA SER A 346 -0.10 -4.90 -34.10
C SER A 346 0.07 -3.40 -34.36
N GLY A 347 1.27 -2.87 -34.18
CA GLY A 347 1.58 -1.47 -34.47
C GLY A 347 2.85 -0.98 -33.79
N THR A 348 3.39 0.11 -34.33
CA THR A 348 4.51 0.83 -33.70
C THR A 348 4.10 1.39 -32.35
N LEU A 349 4.97 1.31 -31.34
CA LEU A 349 4.73 1.91 -30.04
C LEU A 349 4.78 3.44 -30.17
N MET A 350 3.62 4.09 -30.07
CA MET A 350 3.48 5.55 -30.16
C MET A 350 2.36 6.02 -29.22
N ASN A 351 2.24 7.34 -29.06
CA ASN A 351 1.25 7.92 -28.15
C ASN A 351 -0.18 7.45 -28.47
N ASN A 352 -0.95 7.14 -27.43
CA ASN A 352 -2.36 6.74 -27.49
C ASN A 352 -2.63 5.44 -28.24
N VAL A 353 -1.61 4.60 -28.47
CA VAL A 353 -1.82 3.32 -29.15
C VAL A 353 -2.54 2.33 -28.23
N LYS A 354 -3.52 1.61 -28.79
CA LYS A 354 -4.20 0.49 -28.16
C LYS A 354 -3.87 -0.78 -28.95
N ILE A 355 -3.26 -1.78 -28.31
CA ILE A 355 -2.82 -3.03 -28.94
C ILE A 355 -3.47 -4.24 -28.27
N PHE A 356 -4.04 -5.14 -29.06
CA PHE A 356 -4.53 -6.44 -28.62
C PHE A 356 -3.94 -7.53 -29.52
N ALA A 357 -2.95 -8.27 -29.02
CA ALA A 357 -2.14 -9.21 -29.80
C ALA A 357 -1.79 -10.46 -28.97
N PRO A 358 -1.38 -11.59 -29.59
CA PRO A 358 -0.91 -12.74 -28.81
C PRO A 358 0.28 -12.37 -27.91
N SER A 359 1.19 -11.55 -28.44
CA SER A 359 2.36 -10.99 -27.78
C SER A 359 2.68 -9.63 -28.39
N TYR A 360 3.43 -8.78 -27.68
CA TYR A 360 3.87 -7.49 -28.19
C TYR A 360 5.37 -7.30 -28.04
N ILE A 361 6.03 -6.79 -29.09
CA ILE A 361 7.45 -6.48 -29.07
C ILE A 361 7.68 -5.11 -29.71
N SER A 362 8.44 -4.27 -29.01
CA SER A 362 8.96 -3.01 -29.51
C SER A 362 10.44 -2.92 -29.17
N THR A 363 11.32 -2.80 -30.17
CA THR A 363 12.78 -2.80 -29.99
C THR A 363 13.45 -1.47 -30.29
N SER A 364 12.67 -0.45 -30.67
CA SER A 364 13.19 0.86 -31.04
C SER A 364 12.14 1.95 -30.83
N GLY A 365 12.56 3.06 -30.24
CA GLY A 365 11.77 4.28 -30.14
C GLY A 365 12.36 5.23 -29.11
N SER A 366 11.68 6.35 -28.86
CA SER A 366 12.13 7.37 -27.91
C SER A 366 11.24 7.41 -26.68
N SER A 367 9.98 7.78 -26.84
CA SER A 367 8.96 7.83 -25.79
C SER A 367 7.59 7.49 -26.36
N ALA A 368 6.71 6.94 -25.53
CA ALA A 368 5.31 6.75 -25.87
C ALA A 368 4.44 6.98 -24.63
N SER A 369 3.38 7.77 -24.77
CA SER A 369 2.48 8.10 -23.66
C SER A 369 1.08 7.54 -23.89
N ASN A 370 0.42 7.17 -22.78
CA ASN A 370 -0.96 6.69 -22.79
C ASN A 370 -1.17 5.47 -23.71
N VAL A 371 -0.27 4.49 -23.61
CA VAL A 371 -0.40 3.24 -24.38
C VAL A 371 -1.23 2.22 -23.60
N ILE A 372 -1.99 1.40 -24.31
CA ILE A 372 -2.69 0.26 -23.70
C ILE A 372 -2.31 -0.98 -24.49
N ILE A 373 -1.61 -1.91 -23.86
CA ILE A 373 -1.06 -3.10 -24.52
C ILE A 373 -1.58 -4.34 -23.81
N ILE A 374 -2.32 -5.15 -24.57
CA ILE A 374 -2.92 -6.39 -24.13
C ILE A 374 -2.28 -7.54 -24.91
N ALA A 375 -1.42 -8.32 -24.25
CA ALA A 375 -0.83 -9.54 -24.78
C ALA A 375 -1.60 -10.76 -24.26
N TYR A 376 -2.57 -11.25 -25.03
CA TYR A 376 -3.55 -12.21 -24.51
C TYR A 376 -3.02 -13.65 -24.33
N ASP A 377 -1.86 -13.98 -24.89
CA ASP A 377 -1.30 -15.35 -24.82
C ASP A 377 0.19 -15.42 -24.41
N GLY A 378 0.93 -14.33 -24.57
CA GLY A 378 2.38 -14.29 -24.34
C GLY A 378 2.87 -12.97 -23.77
N ASP A 379 4.11 -12.63 -24.11
CA ASP A 379 4.86 -11.56 -23.45
C ASP A 379 4.63 -10.18 -24.08
N ILE A 380 4.81 -9.14 -23.27
CA ILE A 380 5.05 -7.76 -23.71
C ILE A 380 6.53 -7.46 -23.50
N SER A 381 7.23 -7.07 -24.56
CA SER A 381 8.63 -6.65 -24.51
C SER A 381 8.80 -5.26 -25.10
N ILE A 382 9.22 -4.31 -24.28
CA ILE A 382 9.55 -2.94 -24.69
C ILE A 382 11.04 -2.74 -24.40
N ALA A 383 11.85 -2.86 -25.45
CA ALA A 383 13.30 -2.84 -25.40
C ALA A 383 13.91 -1.76 -26.28
N GLY A 384 15.19 -1.49 -26.08
CA GLY A 384 15.96 -0.52 -26.86
C GLY A 384 16.21 0.81 -26.16
N GLY A 385 16.18 0.84 -24.82
CA GLY A 385 16.56 2.02 -24.03
C GLY A 385 15.58 3.18 -24.13
N TRP A 386 14.27 2.91 -24.03
CA TRP A 386 13.22 3.93 -24.11
C TRP A 386 13.39 5.02 -23.03
N ASN A 387 13.15 6.29 -23.37
CA ASN A 387 13.21 7.38 -22.40
C ASN A 387 12.04 7.34 -21.42
N THR A 388 10.80 7.35 -21.93
CA THR A 388 9.61 7.28 -21.08
C THR A 388 8.49 6.55 -21.80
N VAL A 389 7.92 5.55 -21.13
CA VAL A 389 6.70 4.87 -21.57
C VAL A 389 5.64 4.98 -20.48
N THR A 390 4.44 5.45 -20.82
CA THR A 390 3.32 5.53 -19.86
C THR A 390 2.11 4.75 -20.37
N GLY A 391 1.44 4.00 -19.50
CA GLY A 391 0.26 3.25 -19.92
C GLY A 391 -0.13 2.04 -19.06
N VAL A 392 -0.94 1.18 -19.67
CA VAL A 392 -1.46 -0.06 -19.10
C VAL A 392 -0.90 -1.25 -19.87
N PHE A 393 -0.34 -2.22 -19.16
CA PHE A 393 0.29 -3.41 -19.72
C PHE A 393 -0.33 -4.66 -19.10
N PHE A 394 -1.03 -5.45 -19.90
CA PHE A 394 -1.74 -6.65 -19.46
C PHE A 394 -1.25 -7.89 -20.21
N ALA A 395 -0.65 -8.84 -19.48
CA ALA A 395 -0.15 -10.10 -20.02
C ALA A 395 -0.59 -11.28 -19.11
N PRO A 396 -1.86 -11.69 -19.15
CA PRO A 396 -2.44 -12.65 -18.20
C PRO A 396 -1.85 -14.07 -18.30
N LYS A 397 -1.05 -14.35 -19.33
CA LYS A 397 -0.35 -15.63 -19.51
C LYS A 397 1.14 -15.47 -19.77
N GLY A 398 1.69 -14.26 -19.59
CA GLY A 398 3.07 -13.97 -19.89
C GLY A 398 3.65 -12.97 -18.91
N ARG A 399 4.78 -12.38 -19.30
CA ARG A 399 5.47 -11.33 -18.54
C ARG A 399 5.51 -10.01 -19.30
N VAL A 400 5.81 -8.95 -18.57
CA VAL A 400 6.12 -7.63 -19.13
C VAL A 400 7.59 -7.33 -18.89
N THR A 401 8.34 -7.07 -19.96
CA THR A 401 9.75 -6.66 -19.91
C THR A 401 9.90 -5.23 -20.39
N PHE A 402 10.57 -4.41 -19.59
CA PHE A 402 10.87 -3.02 -19.91
C PHE A 402 12.38 -2.75 -19.80
N ASP A 403 12.99 -2.38 -20.91
CA ASP A 403 14.36 -1.90 -21.00
C ASP A 403 14.36 -0.42 -21.42
N GLY A 404 14.36 0.47 -20.42
CA GLY A 404 14.40 1.92 -20.61
C GLY A 404 14.54 2.71 -19.30
N ASN A 405 14.61 4.03 -19.41
CA ASN A 405 14.85 4.96 -18.32
C ASN A 405 13.66 5.11 -17.37
N ARG A 406 12.44 5.20 -17.91
CA ARG A 406 11.23 5.44 -17.10
C ARG A 406 10.01 4.71 -17.66
N ILE A 407 9.32 3.97 -16.80
CA ILE A 407 7.98 3.45 -17.08
C ILE A 407 7.00 3.93 -16.02
N GLU A 408 5.82 4.33 -16.47
CA GLU A 408 4.74 4.80 -15.60
C GLU A 408 3.44 4.07 -15.92
N GLY A 409 2.73 3.63 -14.88
CA GLY A 409 1.39 3.07 -15.02
C GLY A 409 1.22 1.72 -14.35
N THR A 410 0.38 0.88 -14.96
CA THR A 410 -0.11 -0.38 -14.37
C THR A 410 0.37 -1.58 -15.18
N VAL A 411 0.95 -2.58 -14.51
CA VAL A 411 1.53 -3.79 -15.10
C VAL A 411 0.92 -5.04 -14.45
N ILE A 412 0.03 -5.71 -15.13
CA ILE A 412 -0.54 -6.98 -14.65
C ILE A 412 -0.06 -8.09 -15.57
N ALA A 413 0.73 -9.02 -15.04
CA ALA A 413 1.42 -10.01 -15.85
C ALA A 413 1.71 -11.27 -15.04
N ARG A 414 1.09 -12.40 -15.42
CA ARG A 414 1.16 -13.65 -14.64
C ARG A 414 2.59 -14.08 -14.33
N ASP A 415 3.48 -14.03 -15.32
CA ASP A 415 4.87 -14.48 -15.15
C ASP A 415 5.78 -13.38 -14.57
N GLY A 416 5.25 -12.17 -14.39
CA GLY A 416 5.93 -11.10 -13.67
C GLY A 416 6.29 -9.86 -14.49
N PHE A 417 6.92 -8.91 -13.81
CA PHE A 417 7.41 -7.65 -14.36
C PHE A 417 8.94 -7.58 -14.26
N PHE A 418 9.59 -7.28 -15.38
CA PHE A 418 11.04 -7.30 -15.57
C PHE A 418 11.53 -5.93 -16.07
N ALA A 419 11.89 -5.02 -15.17
CA ALA A 419 12.56 -3.78 -15.53
C ALA A 419 14.08 -4.03 -15.57
N THR A 420 14.60 -4.29 -16.77
CA THR A 420 15.97 -4.81 -16.95
C THR A 420 17.03 -3.73 -17.06
N HIS A 421 16.66 -2.48 -17.36
CA HIS A 421 17.62 -1.42 -17.58
C HIS A 421 18.21 -0.91 -16.26
N GLY A 422 19.54 -0.78 -16.23
CA GLY A 422 20.24 -0.21 -15.09
C GLY A 422 19.79 1.23 -14.85
N GLY A 423 19.38 1.55 -13.63
CA GLY A 423 18.98 2.92 -13.27
C GLY A 423 17.56 3.34 -13.68
N SER A 424 16.73 2.42 -14.19
CA SER A 424 15.30 2.68 -14.44
C SER A 424 14.58 3.29 -13.24
N THR A 425 13.57 4.10 -13.55
CA THR A 425 12.56 4.56 -12.60
C THR A 425 11.19 4.00 -12.99
N VAL A 426 10.50 3.37 -12.04
CA VAL A 426 9.12 2.92 -12.20
C VAL A 426 8.22 3.81 -11.36
N ILE A 427 7.14 4.30 -11.94
CA ILE A 427 6.15 5.12 -11.22
C ILE A 427 4.78 4.48 -11.39
N PHE A 428 4.16 4.17 -10.28
CA PHE A 428 2.85 3.56 -10.26
C PHE A 428 1.75 4.61 -10.40
N LYS A 429 0.86 4.39 -11.36
CA LYS A 429 -0.26 5.29 -11.69
C LYS A 429 -1.51 4.49 -12.01
N ASN A 430 -2.57 4.75 -11.24
CA ASN A 430 -3.82 4.01 -11.27
C ASN A 430 -4.36 3.94 -12.70
N ILE A 431 -4.97 2.82 -13.07
CA ILE A 431 -5.54 2.62 -14.41
C ILE A 431 -6.54 3.72 -14.81
N LYS A 432 -7.25 4.32 -13.83
CA LYS A 432 -8.14 5.49 -14.02
C LYS A 432 -7.46 6.71 -14.66
N GLU A 433 -6.13 6.83 -14.54
CA GLU A 433 -5.34 7.92 -15.13
C GLU A 433 -5.16 7.76 -16.65
N TYR A 434 -5.35 6.54 -17.18
CA TYR A 434 -5.20 6.23 -18.60
C TYR A 434 -6.54 5.89 -19.27
N ILE A 435 -7.52 5.43 -18.50
CA ILE A 435 -8.84 5.02 -18.98
C ILE A 435 -9.90 5.70 -18.12
N THR A 436 -10.56 6.70 -18.70
CA THR A 436 -11.55 7.54 -18.01
C THR A 436 -12.94 6.92 -17.95
N ASP A 437 -13.29 6.13 -18.98
CA ASP A 437 -14.58 5.44 -19.06
C ASP A 437 -14.44 4.02 -18.48
N PRO A 438 -15.15 3.67 -17.40
CA PRO A 438 -15.12 2.31 -16.86
C PRO A 438 -15.52 1.22 -17.86
N ASP A 439 -16.36 1.55 -18.86
CA ASP A 439 -16.77 0.63 -19.92
C ASP A 439 -15.65 0.37 -20.95
N ASP A 440 -14.52 1.08 -20.84
CA ASP A 440 -13.31 0.91 -21.65
C ASP A 440 -12.20 0.13 -20.92
N TYR A 441 -12.42 -0.34 -19.68
CA TYR A 441 -11.43 -1.17 -18.99
C TYR A 441 -11.19 -2.50 -19.73
N PRO A 442 -9.94 -2.87 -20.01
CA PRO A 442 -9.64 -3.96 -20.93
C PRO A 442 -9.74 -5.36 -20.32
N PHE A 443 -9.97 -5.51 -19.02
CA PHE A 443 -10.06 -6.80 -18.33
C PHE A 443 -10.95 -6.72 -17.09
#